data_AF-A0A6G3QVE7-F1
#
_entry.id   AF-A0A6G3QVE7-F1
#
_cell.length_a   1.000
_cell.length_b   1.000
_cell.length_c   1.000
_cell.angle_alpha   90.00
_cell.angle_beta   90.00
_cell.angle_gamma   90.00
#
_symmetry.space_group_name_H-M   'P 1'
#
loop_
_entity.id
_entity.type
_entity.pdbx_description
1 polymer ?
#
loop_
_entity_poly.entity_id
_entity_poly.type
_entity_poly.pdbx_seq_one_letter_code
_entity_poly.pdbx_strand_id
1 'polypeptide(L)' 'MDVRDIARVAVDLLDGGGLRALTVRAVALRLDVAPASLYSRIASVDDLYDLALDDALGQDSETQ' A
#
# COMPACT_ATOMS: atom_id res chain seq x y z
N MET A 1 7.59 -10.90 -0.41
CA MET A 1 7.13 -9.50 -0.49
C MET A 1 7.13 -8.92 0.91
N ASP A 2 7.81 -7.80 1.11
CA ASP A 2 7.82 -7.08 2.39
C ASP A 2 6.54 -6.24 2.51
N VAL A 3 5.98 -6.12 3.71
CA VAL A 3 4.83 -5.23 3.99
C VAL A 3 5.19 -3.78 3.68
N ARG A 4 6.45 -3.40 3.87
CA ARG A 4 6.94 -2.05 3.54
C ARG A 4 6.90 -1.74 2.04
N ASP A 5 7.08 -2.76 1.19
CA ASP A 5 6.96 -2.57 -0.26
C ASP A 5 5.50 -2.32 -0.67
N ILE A 6 4.55 -2.99 0.00
CA ILE A 6 3.12 -2.77 -0.19
C ILE A 6 2.74 -1.35 0.23
N ALA A 7 3.20 -0.92 1.41
CA ALA A 7 2.88 0.37 1.99
C ALA A 7 3.37 1.52 1.11
N ARG A 8 4.63 1.50 0.68
CA ARG A 8 5.20 2.50 -0.24
C ARG A 8 4.44 2.59 -1.56
N VAL A 9 4.09 1.44 -2.15
CA VAL A 9 3.29 1.41 -3.38
C VAL A 9 1.88 1.95 -3.16
N ALA A 10 1.30 1.71 -1.98
CA ALA A 10 -0.01 2.24 -1.63
C ALA A 10 0.02 3.78 -1.51
N VAL A 11 1.07 4.35 -0.88
CA VAL A 11 1.33 5.80 -0.85
C VAL A 11 1.46 6.37 -2.27
N ASP A 12 2.32 5.79 -3.11
CA ASP A 12 2.51 6.22 -4.51
C ASP A 12 1.17 6.30 -5.29
N LEU A 13 0.31 5.30 -5.12
CA LEU A 13 -1.00 5.24 -5.79
C LEU A 13 -1.97 6.29 -5.25
N LEU A 14 -1.97 6.51 -3.93
CA LEU A 14 -2.77 7.54 -3.28
C LEU A 14 -2.33 8.95 -3.72
N ASP A 15 -1.04 9.22 -3.81
CA ASP A 15 -0.50 10.49 -4.28
C ASP A 15 -0.87 10.77 -5.75
N GLY A 16 -0.85 9.73 -6.58
CA GLY A 16 -1.14 9.86 -8.01
C GLY A 16 -2.62 9.99 -8.37
N GLY A 17 -3.53 9.42 -7.58
CA GLY A 17 -4.96 9.36 -7.96
C GLY A 17 -5.97 9.25 -6.82
N GLY A 18 -5.52 9.45 -5.58
CA GLY A 18 -6.34 9.35 -4.38
C GLY A 18 -6.89 7.95 -4.14
N LEU A 19 -7.91 7.87 -3.27
CA LEU A 19 -8.52 6.60 -2.83
C LEU A 19 -8.96 5.68 -4.00
N ARG A 20 -9.43 6.26 -5.11
CA ARG A 20 -9.89 5.47 -6.26
C ARG A 20 -8.77 4.77 -7.02
N ALA A 21 -7.55 5.27 -6.93
CA ALA A 21 -6.39 4.62 -7.54
C ALA A 21 -5.87 3.44 -6.71
N LEU A 22 -6.12 3.44 -5.39
CA LEU A 22 -5.68 2.37 -4.52
C LEU A 22 -6.62 1.17 -4.59
N THR A 23 -6.16 0.11 -5.25
CA THR A 23 -6.85 -1.18 -5.30
C THR A 23 -5.84 -2.31 -5.16
N VAL A 24 -6.28 -3.46 -4.64
CA VAL A 24 -5.46 -4.69 -4.57
C VAL A 24 -4.83 -5.03 -5.93
N ARG A 25 -5.58 -4.83 -7.02
CA ARG A 25 -5.09 -5.06 -8.38
C ARG A 25 -4.00 -4.06 -8.79
N ALA A 26 -4.17 -2.77 -8.50
CA ALA A 26 -3.19 -1.75 -8.82
C ALA A 26 -1.88 -1.96 -8.07
N VAL A 27 -1.96 -2.30 -6.77
CA VAL A 27 -0.80 -2.65 -5.95
C VAL A 27 -0.07 -3.87 -6.51
N ALA A 28 -0.81 -4.95 -6.81
CA ALA A 28 -0.24 -6.18 -7.37
C ALA A 28 0.47 -5.93 -8.70
N LEU A 29 -0.14 -5.11 -9.57
CA LEU A 29 0.43 -4.73 -10.86
C LEU A 29 1.74 -3.93 -10.68
N ARG A 30 1.77 -2.99 -9.74
CA ARG A 30 2.96 -2.17 -9.47
C ARG A 30 4.12 -2.98 -8.89
N LEU A 31 3.80 -4.01 -8.10
CA LEU A 31 4.77 -4.93 -7.49
C LEU A 31 5.16 -6.11 -8.39
N ASP A 32 4.58 -6.22 -9.58
CA ASP A 32 4.76 -7.34 -10.51
C ASP A 32 4.48 -8.71 -9.88
N VAL A 33 3.37 -8.81 -9.14
CA VAL A 33 2.93 -10.05 -8.49
C VAL A 33 1.48 -10.38 -8.81
N ALA A 34 1.09 -11.63 -8.60
CA ALA A 34 -0.32 -12.02 -8.70
C ALA A 34 -1.12 -11.37 -7.55
N PRO A 35 -2.34 -10.83 -7.79
CA PRO A 35 -3.19 -10.30 -6.71
C PRO A 35 -3.42 -11.31 -5.58
N ALA A 36 -3.49 -12.60 -5.91
CA ALA A 36 -3.63 -13.69 -4.94
C ALA A 36 -2.51 -13.73 -3.89
N SER A 37 -1.28 -13.34 -4.23
CA SER A 37 -0.17 -13.37 -3.27
C SER A 37 -0.27 -12.26 -2.22
N LEU A 38 -0.99 -11.18 -2.50
CA LEU A 38 -1.19 -10.08 -1.54
C LEU A 38 -2.04 -10.54 -0.35
N TYR A 39 -2.98 -11.46 -0.55
CA TYR A 39 -3.86 -11.96 0.52
C TYR A 39 -3.14 -12.72 1.64
N SER A 40 -1.86 -13.06 1.46
CA SER A 40 -1.02 -13.56 2.56
C SER A 40 -0.64 -12.47 3.57
N ARG A 41 -0.84 -11.19 3.24
CA ARG A 41 -0.47 -10.02 4.04
C ARG A 41 -1.61 -9.06 4.33
N ILE A 42 -2.64 -9.05 3.49
CA ILE A 42 -3.84 -8.21 3.66
C ILE A 42 -5.10 -9.08 3.57
N ALA A 43 -6.09 -8.80 4.40
CA ALA A 43 -7.43 -9.37 4.35
C ALA A 43 -8.36 -8.59 3.40
N SER A 44 -8.13 -7.28 3.24
CA SER A 44 -9.01 -6.40 2.47
C SER A 44 -8.26 -5.23 1.81
N VAL A 45 -8.99 -4.40 1.06
CA VAL A 45 -8.45 -3.13 0.55
C VAL A 45 -8.22 -2.12 1.68
N ASP A 46 -8.95 -2.24 2.80
CA ASP A 46 -8.83 -1.31 3.92
C ASP A 46 -7.46 -1.41 4.59
N ASP A 47 -6.89 -2.62 4.64
CA ASP A 47 -5.52 -2.82 5.14
C ASP A 47 -4.47 -2.10 4.28
N LEU A 48 -4.76 -1.82 3.00
CA LEU A 48 -3.86 -0.99 2.18
C LEU A 48 -3.91 0.48 2.57
N TYR A 49 -5.08 0.97 3.02
CA TYR A 49 -5.18 2.33 3.57
C TYR A 49 -4.44 2.43 4.89
N ASP A 50 -4.60 1.44 5.77
CA ASP A 50 -3.88 1.40 7.06
C ASP A 50 -2.37 1.35 6.85
N LEU A 51 -1.89 0.48 5.94
CA LEU A 51 -0.46 0.40 5.61
C LEU A 51 0.08 1.71 5.02
N ALA A 52 -0.67 2.37 4.13
CA ALA A 52 -0.24 3.64 3.56
C ALA A 52 -0.23 4.77 4.61
N LEU A 53 -1.21 4.77 5.51
CA LEU A 53 -1.32 5.74 6.60
C LEU A 53 -0.15 5.57 7.58
N ASP A 54 0.12 4.34 8.00
CA ASP A 54 1.23 4.00 8.89
C ASP A 54 2.58 4.37 8.26
N ASP A 55 2.76 4.15 6.96
CA ASP A 55 3.99 4.54 6.26
C ASP A 55 4.12 6.06 6.20
N ALA A 56 3.09 6.77 5.71
CA ALA A 56 3.12 8.23 5.57
C ALA A 56 3.33 8.96 6.90
N LEU A 57 2.63 8.56 7.96
CA LEU A 57 2.74 9.17 9.29
C LEU A 57 3.91 8.62 10.11
N GLY A 58 4.33 7.39 9.83
CA GLY A 58 5.50 6.77 10.45
C GLY A 58 6.79 7.47 10.04
N GLN A 59 6.91 7.89 8.77
CA GLN A 59 8.04 8.73 8.31
C GLN A 59 8.07 10.11 8.99
N ASP A 60 6.91 10.69 9.31
CA ASP A 60 6.82 12.00 9.98
C ASP A 60 7.30 11.97 11.45
N SER A 61 7.31 10.79 12.09
CA SER A 61 7.76 10.64 13.47
C SER A 61 9.29 10.64 13.62
N GLU A 62 10.04 10.34 12.54
CA GLU A 62 11.52 10.39 12.53
C GLU A 62 12.08 11.79 12.27
N THR A 63 11.24 12.75 11.85
CA THR A 63 11.63 14.12 11.48
C THR A 63 11.29 15.17 12.55
N GLN A 64 10.82 14.75 13.74
CA GLN A 64 10.49 15.63 14.88
C GLN A 64 11.51 15.54 16.02
#